data_AF-A0A954HST5-F1
#
_entry.id   AF-A0A954HST5-F1
#
_cell.length_a   1.000
_cell.length_b   1.000
_cell.length_c   1.000
_cell.angle_alpha   90.00
_cell.angle_beta   90.00
_cell.angle_gamma   90.00
#
_symmetry.space_group_name_H-M   'P 1'
#
loop_
_entity.id
_entity.type
_entity.pdbx_description
1 polymer ?
#
loop_
_entity_poly.entity_id
_entity_poly.type
_entity_poly.pdbx_seq_one_letter_code
_entity_poly.pdbx_strand_id
1 'polypeptide(L)'
;ITDFHVVGTSFRPRRQCCPEFAGNVFAVPTAPCWDRALGEIDRKHQEVRQMAYFLKTKHREHANKDGTMTPQQQQAWLADFRANLISPEEEARWNRGASNAAYHYLGCAKTMALIGKAFAEALLPPEQNK
;
A
#
# COMPACT_ATOMS: atom_id res chain seq x y z
N ILE A 1 -29.09 -1.22 11.04
CA ILE A 1 -28.32 -0.50 12.08
C ILE A 1 -26.86 -0.83 11.79
N THR A 2 -26.04 -0.01 11.14
CA THR A 2 -26.05 1.44 10.86
C THR A 2 -25.28 1.69 9.56
N ASP A 3 -25.87 2.46 8.66
CA ASP A 3 -25.18 3.15 7.55
C ASP A 3 -24.10 4.09 8.10
N PHE A 4 -22.87 3.96 7.59
CA PHE A 4 -21.87 5.01 7.71
C PHE A 4 -21.86 5.83 6.42
N HIS A 5 -22.66 6.89 6.40
CA HIS A 5 -22.45 8.01 5.49
C HIS A 5 -21.22 8.79 5.96
N VAL A 6 -20.13 8.72 5.19
CA VAL A 6 -18.98 9.60 5.39
C VAL A 6 -19.33 10.97 4.81
N VAL A 7 -19.89 11.84 5.65
CA VAL A 7 -20.11 13.26 5.35
C VAL A 7 -18.83 14.03 5.69
N GLY A 8 -18.22 14.64 4.67
CA GLY A 8 -17.33 15.80 4.81
C GLY A 8 -15.94 15.52 5.40
N THR A 9 -14.95 15.34 4.53
CA THR A 9 -13.54 15.50 4.89
C THR A 9 -13.20 16.99 5.03
N SER A 10 -13.61 17.64 6.12
CA SER A 10 -12.94 18.85 6.60
C SER A 10 -11.94 18.42 7.67
N PHE A 11 -10.68 18.22 7.28
CA PHE A 11 -9.59 18.12 8.23
C PHE A 11 -9.47 19.47 8.94
N ARG A 12 -10.05 19.60 10.15
CA ARG A 12 -9.73 20.74 11.02
C ARG A 12 -8.40 20.43 11.68
N PRO A 13 -7.29 21.12 11.35
CA PRO A 13 -6.05 20.94 12.09
C PRO A 13 -6.35 21.23 13.56
N ARG A 14 -5.97 20.31 14.46
CA ARG A 14 -6.07 20.57 15.91
C ARG A 14 -5.35 21.87 16.18
N ARG A 15 -6.02 22.80 16.88
CA ARG A 15 -5.39 24.01 17.41
C ARG A 15 -4.09 23.61 18.10
N GLN A 16 -3.01 24.29 17.75
CA GLN A 16 -1.72 24.19 18.42
C GLN A 16 -1.94 24.39 19.92
N CYS A 17 -1.69 23.36 20.72
CA CYS A 17 -1.91 23.35 22.17
C CYS A 17 -0.95 24.31 22.90
N CYS A 18 0.21 24.58 22.30
CA CYS A 18 1.30 25.33 22.90
C CYS A 18 1.63 26.58 22.06
N PRO A 19 1.74 27.78 22.68
CA PRO A 19 2.09 29.01 21.99
C PRO A 19 3.44 28.96 21.24
N GLU A 20 4.42 28.20 21.74
CA GLU A 20 5.77 28.12 21.19
C GLU A 20 5.81 27.48 19.79
N PHE A 21 4.76 26.74 19.42
CA PHE A 21 4.65 26.09 18.12
C PHE A 21 3.80 26.87 17.12
N ALA A 22 3.17 27.97 17.53
CA ALA A 22 2.35 28.79 16.64
C ALA A 22 3.23 29.40 15.53
N GLY A 23 2.88 29.16 14.27
CA GLY A 23 3.61 29.66 13.10
C GLY A 23 4.90 28.90 12.74
N ASN A 24 5.33 27.94 13.57
CA ASN A 24 6.58 27.18 13.35
C ASN A 24 6.36 25.68 13.09
N VAL A 25 5.17 25.16 13.38
CA VAL A 25 4.83 23.75 13.19
C VAL A 25 3.63 23.63 12.25
N PHE A 26 3.77 22.80 11.22
CA PHE A 26 2.76 22.61 10.18
C PHE A 26 2.29 21.16 10.16
N ALA A 27 0.97 20.95 10.10
CA ALA A 27 0.40 19.63 9.90
C ALA A 27 0.31 19.34 8.39
N VAL A 28 1.09 18.37 7.91
CA VAL A 28 1.08 17.97 6.49
C VAL A 28 0.45 16.58 6.36
N PRO A 29 -0.73 16.47 5.70
CA PRO A 29 -1.37 15.17 5.48
C PRO A 29 -0.62 14.39 4.40
N THR A 30 0.08 13.33 4.78
CA THR A 30 0.84 12.49 3.84
C THR A 30 0.05 11.31 3.27
N ALA A 31 -1.15 11.03 3.80
CA ALA A 31 -2.01 9.95 3.29
C ALA A 31 -2.28 10.03 1.78
N PRO A 32 -2.52 11.20 1.15
CA PRO A 32 -2.69 11.32 -0.29
C PRO A 32 -1.43 11.02 -1.12
N CYS A 33 -0.24 11.05 -0.50
CA CYS A 33 1.02 10.75 -1.18
C CYS A 33 1.19 9.24 -1.46
N TRP A 34 0.41 8.40 -0.76
CA TRP A 34 0.49 6.95 -0.91
C TRP A 34 0.07 6.52 -2.32
N ASP A 35 0.92 5.75 -3.01
CA ASP A 35 0.55 5.13 -4.28
C ASP A 35 -0.44 3.99 -4.06
N ARG A 36 -1.73 4.33 -4.09
CA ARG A 36 -2.83 3.38 -3.91
C ARG A 36 -2.79 2.23 -4.91
N ALA A 37 -2.47 2.52 -6.18
CA ALA A 37 -2.42 1.49 -7.22
C ALA A 37 -1.32 0.46 -6.93
N LEU A 38 -0.15 0.92 -6.46
CA LEU A 38 0.92 0.01 -6.03
C LEU A 38 0.53 -0.78 -4.77
N GLY A 39 -0.22 -0.17 -3.86
CA GLY A 39 -0.78 -0.84 -2.68
C GLY A 39 -1.76 -1.98 -3.01
N GLU A 40 -2.64 -1.79 -3.99
CA GLU A 40 -3.54 -2.87 -4.46
C GLU A 40 -2.75 -4.05 -5.06
N ILE A 41 -1.66 -3.75 -5.77
CA ILE A 41 -0.77 -4.79 -6.30
C ILE A 41 -0.06 -5.53 -5.16
N ASP A 42 0.45 -4.84 -4.12
CA ASP A 42 1.03 -5.53 -2.95
C ASP A 42 0.02 -6.51 -2.33
N ARG A 43 -1.25 -6.10 -2.22
CA ARG A 43 -2.32 -6.96 -1.70
C ARG A 43 -2.42 -8.28 -2.48
N LYS A 44 -2.37 -8.23 -3.81
CA LYS A 44 -2.34 -9.42 -4.67
C LYS A 44 -1.08 -10.27 -4.44
N HIS A 45 0.08 -9.65 -4.28
CA HIS A 45 1.30 -10.37 -3.91
C HIS A 45 1.19 -11.05 -2.53
N GLN A 46 0.52 -10.44 -1.55
CA GLN A 46 0.25 -11.08 -0.27
C GLN A 46 -0.64 -12.31 -0.42
N GLU A 47 -1.66 -12.26 -1.28
CA GLU A 47 -2.51 -13.42 -1.58
C GLU A 47 -1.70 -14.58 -2.18
N VAL A 48 -0.78 -14.30 -3.11
CA VAL A 48 0.14 -15.32 -3.66
C VAL A 48 1.04 -15.92 -2.58
N ARG A 49 1.62 -15.08 -1.70
CA ARG A 49 2.45 -15.55 -0.57
C ARG A 49 1.66 -16.40 0.42
N GLN A 50 0.44 -15.99 0.73
CA GLN A 50 -0.47 -16.71 1.61
C GLN A 50 -0.84 -18.07 1.01
N MET A 51 -1.14 -18.10 -0.29
CA MET A 51 -1.45 -19.34 -0.98
C MET A 51 -0.25 -20.30 -1.01
N ALA A 52 0.96 -19.79 -1.22
CA ALA A 52 2.17 -20.59 -1.12
C ALA A 52 2.33 -21.22 0.27
N TYR A 53 2.03 -20.45 1.33
CA TYR A 53 2.00 -20.96 2.69
C TYR A 53 0.94 -22.06 2.87
N PHE A 54 -0.26 -21.89 2.33
CA PHE A 54 -1.32 -22.89 2.41
C PHE A 54 -0.98 -24.20 1.70
N LEU A 55 -0.36 -24.14 0.51
CA LEU A 55 0.13 -25.33 -0.17
C LEU A 55 1.20 -26.05 0.65
N LYS A 56 2.16 -25.31 1.21
CA LYS A 56 3.24 -25.87 2.02
C LYS A 56 2.76 -26.53 3.30
N THR A 57 1.79 -25.91 3.98
CA THR A 57 1.26 -26.36 5.28
C THR A 57 0.08 -27.31 5.16
N LYS A 58 -0.32 -27.67 3.94
CA LYS A 58 -1.44 -28.58 3.66
C LYS A 58 -2.73 -28.08 4.31
N HIS A 59 -3.00 -26.78 4.13
CA HIS A 59 -4.18 -26.16 4.71
C HIS A 59 -5.44 -26.90 4.25
N ARG A 60 -6.35 -27.18 5.19
CA ARG A 60 -7.49 -28.10 5.02
C ARG A 60 -8.43 -27.70 3.87
N GLU A 61 -8.46 -26.42 3.54
CA GLU A 61 -9.38 -25.82 2.57
C GLU A 61 -8.75 -25.51 1.21
N HIS A 62 -7.49 -25.90 0.98
CA HIS A 62 -6.75 -25.53 -0.25
C HIS A 62 -6.19 -26.74 -1.02
N ALA A 63 -5.64 -26.48 -2.21
CA ALA A 63 -5.34 -27.50 -3.22
C ALA A 63 -4.40 -28.62 -2.77
N ASN A 64 -3.54 -28.40 -1.77
CA ASN A 64 -2.66 -29.42 -1.21
C ASN A 64 -3.14 -29.99 0.16
N LYS A 65 -4.44 -29.93 0.47
CA LYS A 65 -4.98 -30.44 1.74
C LYS A 65 -4.61 -31.90 2.03
N ASP A 66 -4.56 -32.74 0.99
CA ASP A 66 -4.26 -34.17 1.10
C ASP A 66 -2.74 -34.44 1.07
N GLY A 67 -1.92 -33.40 0.88
CA GLY A 67 -0.46 -33.49 0.87
C GLY A 67 0.14 -34.22 -0.33
N THR A 68 -0.63 -34.40 -1.41
CA THR A 68 -0.26 -35.17 -2.59
C THR A 68 0.57 -34.37 -3.61
N MET A 69 0.60 -33.04 -3.53
CA MET A 69 1.33 -32.21 -4.48
C MET A 69 2.84 -32.26 -4.22
N THR A 70 3.60 -32.61 -5.25
CA THR A 70 5.06 -32.46 -5.26
C THR A 70 5.47 -30.98 -5.23
N PRO A 71 6.72 -30.64 -4.84
CA PRO A 71 7.21 -29.27 -4.91
C PRO A 71 7.05 -28.64 -6.30
N GLN A 72 7.26 -29.42 -7.37
CA GLN A 72 7.11 -28.96 -8.75
C GLN A 72 5.65 -28.65 -9.09
N GLN A 73 4.71 -29.49 -8.63
CA GLN A 73 3.28 -29.25 -8.81
C GLN A 73 2.82 -28.01 -8.04
N GLN A 74 3.34 -27.79 -6.82
CA GLN A 74 3.03 -26.59 -6.03
C GLN A 74 3.55 -25.33 -6.74
N GLN A 75 4.77 -25.39 -7.28
CA GLN A 75 5.35 -24.26 -8.02
C GLN A 75 4.56 -23.95 -9.29
N ALA A 76 4.17 -24.96 -10.07
CA ALA A 76 3.36 -24.78 -11.27
C ALA A 76 1.99 -24.17 -10.93
N TRP A 77 1.33 -24.70 -9.89
CA TRP A 77 0.06 -24.16 -9.40
C TRP A 77 0.20 -22.69 -8.98
N LEU A 78 1.26 -22.32 -8.27
CA LEU A 78 1.49 -20.93 -7.85
C LEU A 78 1.79 -20.01 -9.02
N ALA A 79 2.49 -20.49 -10.05
CA ALA A 79 2.73 -19.73 -11.27
C ALA A 79 1.41 -19.41 -11.98
N ASP A 80 0.54 -20.41 -12.14
CA ASP A 80 -0.79 -20.24 -12.75
C ASP A 80 -1.68 -19.33 -11.89
N PHE A 81 -1.70 -19.51 -10.57
CA PHE A 81 -2.46 -18.66 -9.66
C PHE A 81 -2.00 -17.20 -9.72
N ARG A 82 -0.68 -16.97 -9.74
CA ARG A 82 -0.11 -15.63 -9.88
C ARG A 82 -0.50 -15.01 -11.21
N ALA A 83 -0.38 -15.73 -12.32
CA ALA A 83 -0.68 -15.22 -13.66
C ALA A 83 -2.16 -14.85 -13.83
N ASN A 84 -3.07 -15.57 -13.14
CA ASN A 84 -4.49 -15.24 -13.13
C ASN A 84 -4.82 -14.01 -12.25
N LEU A 85 -4.06 -13.78 -11.20
CA LEU A 85 -4.33 -12.71 -10.23
C LEU A 85 -3.66 -11.37 -10.59
N ILE A 86 -2.43 -11.43 -11.10
CA ILE A 86 -1.58 -10.27 -11.39
C ILE A 86 -1.36 -10.18 -12.89
N SER A 87 -1.88 -9.11 -13.50
CA SER A 87 -1.69 -8.87 -14.94
C SER A 87 -0.25 -8.48 -15.29
N PRO A 88 0.18 -8.64 -16.55
CA PRO A 88 1.50 -8.19 -16.98
C PRO A 88 1.77 -6.69 -16.76
N GLU A 89 0.74 -5.84 -16.88
CA GLU A 89 0.87 -4.39 -16.62
C GLU A 89 1.10 -4.11 -15.13
N GLU A 90 0.38 -4.81 -14.25
CA GLU A 90 0.55 -4.70 -12.80
C GLU A 90 1.93 -5.18 -12.37
N GLU A 91 2.40 -6.30 -12.92
CA GLU A 91 3.76 -6.81 -12.69
C GLU A 91 4.81 -5.79 -13.13
N ALA A 92 4.63 -5.16 -14.30
CA ALA A 92 5.53 -4.11 -14.77
C ALA A 92 5.48 -2.84 -13.89
N ARG A 93 4.31 -2.47 -13.35
CA ARG A 93 4.19 -1.38 -12.37
C ARG A 93 4.88 -1.75 -11.06
N TRP A 94 4.68 -2.96 -10.56
CA TRP A 94 5.31 -3.48 -9.34
C TRP A 94 6.84 -3.39 -9.45
N ASN A 95 7.42 -3.95 -10.52
CA ASN A 95 8.86 -3.99 -10.73
C ASN A 95 9.51 -2.60 -10.84
N ARG A 96 8.76 -1.58 -11.30
CA ARG A 96 9.25 -0.20 -11.35
C ARG A 96 9.00 0.58 -10.07
N GLY A 97 7.97 0.23 -9.30
CA GLY A 97 7.42 1.06 -8.23
C GLY A 97 7.74 0.56 -6.82
N ALA A 98 7.96 -0.74 -6.64
CA ALA A 98 8.17 -1.36 -5.34
C ALA A 98 9.61 -1.91 -5.21
N SER A 99 10.24 -1.61 -4.09
CA SER A 99 11.57 -2.11 -3.72
C SER A 99 11.64 -2.67 -2.30
N ASN A 100 10.57 -2.53 -1.50
CA ASN A 100 10.53 -2.99 -0.11
C ASN A 100 9.09 -3.35 0.33
N ALA A 101 8.92 -3.80 1.57
CA ALA A 101 7.62 -4.13 2.15
C ALA A 101 6.74 -2.90 2.45
N ALA A 102 5.45 -3.12 2.66
CA ALA A 102 4.44 -2.07 2.81
C ALA A 102 4.73 -1.08 3.96
N TYR A 103 5.26 -1.55 5.11
CA TYR A 103 5.63 -0.69 6.23
C TYR A 103 6.81 0.26 5.91
N HIS A 104 7.52 0.02 4.81
CA HIS A 104 8.52 0.92 4.23
C HIS A 104 7.99 1.69 3.02
N TYR A 105 6.68 1.95 2.96
CA TYR A 105 6.03 2.61 1.83
C TYR A 105 6.27 1.91 0.48
N LEU A 106 6.39 0.58 0.53
CA LEU A 106 6.78 -0.28 -0.59
C LEU A 106 8.15 0.08 -1.18
N GLY A 107 8.94 0.94 -0.52
CA GLY A 107 10.13 1.56 -1.10
C GLY A 107 9.81 2.41 -2.35
N CYS A 108 8.60 2.96 -2.42
CA CYS A 108 8.12 3.71 -3.57
C CYS A 108 8.70 5.13 -3.61
N ALA A 109 9.59 5.38 -4.56
CA ALA A 109 10.22 6.69 -4.74
C ALA A 109 9.19 7.82 -4.98
N LYS A 110 8.10 7.53 -5.70
CA LYS A 110 7.01 8.48 -5.94
C LYS A 110 6.35 8.92 -4.64
N THR A 111 6.01 7.98 -3.75
CA THR A 111 5.43 8.30 -2.44
C THR A 111 6.35 9.23 -1.66
N MET A 112 7.65 8.94 -1.63
CA MET A 112 8.63 9.78 -0.93
C MET A 112 8.79 11.16 -1.55
N ALA A 113 8.83 11.25 -2.88
CA ALA A 113 8.91 12.53 -3.59
C ALA A 113 7.68 13.42 -3.34
N LEU A 114 6.48 12.82 -3.33
CA LEU A 114 5.24 13.53 -3.03
C LEU A 114 5.19 14.03 -1.57
N ILE A 115 5.69 13.25 -0.62
CA ILE A 115 5.83 13.69 0.78
C ILE A 115 6.78 14.89 0.87
N GLY A 116 7.94 14.81 0.22
CA GLY A 116 8.91 15.92 0.20
C GLY A 116 8.33 17.18 -0.44
N LYS A 117 7.58 17.04 -1.53
CA LYS A 117 6.86 18.14 -2.16
C LYS A 117 5.82 18.75 -1.22
N ALA A 118 5.00 17.93 -0.56
CA ALA A 118 3.98 18.42 0.37
C ALA A 118 4.60 19.16 1.58
N PHE A 119 5.76 18.71 2.06
CA PHE A 119 6.52 19.43 3.09
C PHE A 119 7.03 20.78 2.57
N ALA A 120 7.57 20.83 1.35
CA ALA A 120 8.03 22.08 0.75
C ALA A 120 6.87 23.08 0.55
N GLU A 121 5.74 22.62 0.03
CA GLU A 121 4.53 23.45 -0.18
C GLU A 121 3.96 23.98 1.14
N ALA A 122 4.04 23.21 2.23
CA ALA A 122 3.58 23.67 3.55
C ALA A 122 4.44 24.80 4.13
N LEU A 123 5.68 24.98 3.65
CA LEU A 123 6.58 26.05 4.07
C LEU A 123 6.42 27.33 3.22
N LEU A 124 5.73 27.26 2.08
CA LEU A 124 5.52 28.42 1.23
C LEU A 124 4.51 29.40 1.86
N PRO A 125 4.69 30.72 1.64
CA PRO A 125 3.71 31.70 2.07
C PRO A 125 2.35 31.47 1.38
N PRO A 126 1.22 31.83 2.03
CA PRO A 126 -0.12 31.52 1.53
C PRO A 126 -0.41 31.98 0.10
N GLU A 127 0.25 33.06 -0.35
CA GLU A 127 0.06 33.64 -1.69
C GLU A 127 0.65 32.80 -2.83
N GLN A 128 1.57 31.87 -2.51
CA GLN A 128 2.27 31.01 -3.46
C GLN A 128 1.74 29.56 -3.47
N ASN A 129 0.76 29.27 -2.62
CA ASN A 129 0.10 27.97 -2.50
C ASN A 129 -1.24 28.03 -3.27
N LYS A 130 -1.20 27.86 -4.59
CA LYS A 130 -2.40 27.78 -5.45
C LYS A 130 -2.40 26.49 -6.26
#